data_AF-A0A1L2F199-F1
#
_entry.id   AF-A0A1L2F199-F1
#
_cell.length_a   1.000
_cell.length_b   1.000
_cell.length_c   1.000
_cell.angle_alpha   90.00
_cell.angle_beta   90.00
_cell.angle_gamma   90.00
#
_symmetry.space_group_name_H-M   'P 1'
#
loop_
_entity.id
_entity.type
_entity.pdbx_description
1 polymer ?
#
loop_
_entity_poly.entity_id
_entity_poly.type
_entity_poly.pdbx_seq_one_letter_code
_entity_poly.pdbx_strand_id
1 'polypeptide(L)' 'GVVLPDGTLQVGSCTVAVVYFRAGYSPNDYPSEAEWRARFLMEESSAIKCPSISYHLVGTKKIQQELAKP' A
#
# COMPACT_ATOMS: atom_id res chain seq x y z
N GLY A 1 7.43 1.59 -11.41
CA GLY A 1 8.52 1.03 -10.58
C GLY A 1 8.70 -0.43 -10.94
N VAL A 2 9.72 -1.07 -10.39
CA VAL A 2 9.95 -2.51 -10.51
C VAL A 2 10.34 -3.07 -9.15
N VAL A 3 10.04 -4.35 -8.90
CA VAL A 3 10.57 -5.09 -7.75
C VAL A 3 11.69 -5.97 -8.28
N LEU A 4 12.88 -5.81 -7.70
CA LEU A 4 14.06 -6.61 -8.05
C LEU A 4 13.93 -8.04 -7.50
N PRO A 5 14.74 -9.01 -7.96
CA PRO A 5 14.64 -10.41 -7.51
C PRO A 5 14.81 -10.62 -5.99
N ASP A 6 15.46 -9.68 -5.30
CA ASP A 6 15.63 -9.67 -3.85
C ASP A 6 14.45 -9.03 -3.09
N GLY A 7 13.40 -8.59 -3.81
CA GLY A 7 12.24 -7.90 -3.26
C GLY A 7 12.39 -6.38 -3.17
N THR A 8 13.55 -5.81 -3.51
CA THR A 8 13.79 -4.37 -3.43
C THR A 8 12.91 -3.59 -4.42
N LEU A 9 12.15 -2.61 -3.92
CA LEU A 9 11.39 -1.69 -4.76
C LEU A 9 12.31 -0.63 -5.35
N GLN A 10 12.27 -0.48 -6.68
CA GLN A 10 12.98 0.57 -7.40
C GLN A 10 12.00 1.47 -8.18
N VAL A 11 12.15 2.78 -8.00
CA VAL A 11 11.40 3.82 -8.72
C VAL A 11 12.39 4.73 -9.44
N GLY A 12 12.44 4.64 -10.77
CA GLY A 12 13.51 5.26 -11.55
C GLY A 12 14.86 4.61 -11.23
N SER A 13 15.86 5.40 -10.87
CA SER A 13 17.16 4.92 -10.38
C SER A 13 17.26 4.81 -8.85
N CYS A 14 16.17 5.08 -8.13
CA CYS A 14 16.18 5.15 -6.67
C CYS A 14 15.62 3.88 -6.05
N THR A 15 16.36 3.32 -5.09
CA THR A 15 15.87 2.28 -4.17
C THR A 15 14.95 2.89 -3.13
N VAL A 16 13.82 2.24 -2.86
CA VAL A 16 12.81 2.70 -1.92
C VAL A 16 12.78 1.80 -0.69
N ALA A 17 13.19 2.35 0.46
CA ALA A 17 13.13 1.64 1.74
C ALA A 17 11.76 1.77 2.43
N VAL A 18 11.07 2.89 2.25
CA VAL A 18 9.78 3.19 2.88
C VAL A 18 8.82 3.78 1.86
N VAL A 19 7.59 3.26 1.82
CA VAL A 19 6.46 3.83 1.07
C VAL A 19 5.54 4.51 2.08
N TYR A 20 5.51 5.84 2.07
CA TYR A 20 4.64 6.63 2.93
C TYR A 20 3.42 7.13 2.16
N PHE A 21 2.25 6.55 2.45
CA PHE A 21 1.02 6.84 1.71
C PHE A 21 0.39 8.16 2.16
N ARG A 22 0.29 9.10 1.23
CA ARG A 22 -0.51 10.34 1.34
C ARG A 22 -1.70 10.37 0.39
N ALA A 23 -1.99 9.23 -0.24
CA ALA A 23 -3.07 8.96 -1.18
C ALA A 23 -3.39 7.46 -1.14
N GLY A 24 -4.38 7.02 -1.92
CA GLY A 24 -4.77 5.62 -2.04
C GLY A 24 -5.79 5.18 -0.98
N TYR A 25 -6.48 6.14 -0.37
CA TYR A 25 -7.52 5.95 0.66
C TYR A 25 -8.93 6.18 0.10
N SER A 26 -9.04 6.70 -1.13
CA SER A 26 -10.31 6.96 -1.82
C SER A 26 -10.33 6.26 -3.18
N PRO A 27 -11.49 5.79 -3.68
CA PRO A 27 -11.61 5.28 -5.05
C PRO A 27 -11.16 6.29 -6.11
N ASN A 28 -11.27 7.59 -5.84
CA ASN A 28 -10.84 8.64 -6.75
C ASN A 28 -9.32 8.64 -7.00
N ASP A 29 -8.54 8.00 -6.12
CA ASP A 29 -7.10 7.83 -6.29
C ASP A 29 -6.76 6.69 -7.28
N TYR A 30 -7.77 5.94 -7.76
CA TYR A 30 -7.61 4.79 -8.64
C TYR A 30 -8.51 4.93 -9.89
N PRO A 31 -8.23 5.90 -10.79
CA PRO A 31 -9.02 6.10 -12.01
C PRO A 31 -8.87 4.95 -13.01
N SER A 32 -7.84 4.11 -12.88
CA SER A 32 -7.58 2.98 -13.77
C SER A 32 -6.93 1.79 -13.05
N GLU A 33 -6.70 0.71 -13.79
CA GLU A 33 -5.93 -0.45 -13.32
C GLU A 33 -4.45 -0.13 -13.07
N ALA A 34 -3.92 0.97 -13.62
CA ALA A 34 -2.52 1.33 -13.43
C ALA A 34 -2.21 1.61 -11.95
N GLU A 35 -3.10 2.32 -11.26
CA GLU A 35 -2.94 2.65 -9.84
C GLU A 35 -3.09 1.43 -8.94
N TRP A 36 -3.98 0.50 -9.29
CA TRP A 36 -4.11 -0.78 -8.60
C TRP A 36 -2.85 -1.65 -8.74
N ARG A 37 -2.29 -1.74 -9.95
CA ARG A 37 -1.01 -2.44 -10.19
C ARG A 37 0.13 -1.79 -9.43
N ALA A 38 0.17 -0.45 -9.36
CA ALA A 38 1.18 0.26 -8.57
C ALA A 38 1.03 -0.05 -7.08
N ARG A 39 -0.19 -0.06 -6.53
CA ARG A 39 -0.44 -0.42 -5.13
C ARG A 39 -0.01 -1.85 -4.84
N PHE A 40 -0.36 -2.80 -5.71
CA PHE A 40 0.05 -4.19 -5.59
C PHE A 40 1.58 -4.33 -5.59
N LEU A 41 2.27 -3.72 -6.56
CA LEU A 41 3.72 -3.73 -6.66
C LEU A 41 4.41 -3.21 -5.38
N MET A 42 3.90 -2.12 -4.81
CA MET A 42 4.43 -1.58 -3.56
C MET A 42 4.22 -2.54 -2.39
N GLU A 43 3.03 -3.13 -2.25
CA GLU A 43 2.73 -4.08 -1.16
C GLU A 43 3.56 -5.37 -1.25
N GLU A 44 3.77 -5.90 -2.47
CA GLU A 44 4.58 -7.09 -2.73
C GLU A 44 6.08 -6.88 -2.43
N SER A 45 6.56 -5.64 -2.53
CA SER A 45 7.97 -5.31 -2.27
C SER A 45 8.39 -5.41 -0.79
N SER A 46 9.69 -5.50 -0.56
CA SER A 46 10.33 -5.45 0.77
C SER A 46 10.35 -4.07 1.42
N ALA A 47 9.89 -3.02 0.72
CA ALA A 47 9.78 -1.70 1.33
C ALA A 47 8.83 -1.74 2.53
N ILE A 48 9.11 -0.91 3.55
CA ILE A 48 8.22 -0.74 4.70
C ILE A 48 7.05 0.15 4.27
N LYS A 49 5.82 -0.36 4.39
CA LYS A 49 4.61 0.39 4.05
C LYS A 49 4.10 1.15 5.28
N CYS A 50 3.82 2.44 5.10
CA CYS A 50 3.22 3.30 6.12
C CYS A 50 1.95 3.96 5.54
N PRO A 51 0.76 3.36 5.76
CA PRO A 51 0.51 2.03 6.33
C PRO A 51 0.63 0.88 5.32
N SER A 52 0.81 -0.36 5.80
CA SER A 52 0.60 -1.59 5.00
C SER A 52 -0.87 -1.81 4.65
N ILE A 53 -1.16 -2.70 3.70
CA ILE A 53 -2.55 -3.01 3.34
C ILE A 53 -3.36 -3.55 4.53
N SER A 54 -2.75 -4.34 5.41
CA SER A 54 -3.40 -4.82 6.64
C SER A 54 -3.75 -3.68 7.59
N TYR A 55 -2.80 -2.77 7.85
CA TYR A 55 -3.05 -1.58 8.68
C TYR A 55 -4.10 -0.66 8.06
N HIS A 56 -4.12 -0.52 6.74
CA HIS A 56 -5.16 0.23 6.05
C HIS A 56 -6.56 -0.37 6.31
N LEU A 57 -6.70 -1.70 6.21
CA LEU A 57 -7.98 -2.39 6.48
C LEU A 57 -8.41 -2.31 7.94
N VAL A 58 -7.46 -2.35 8.89
CA VAL A 58 -7.76 -2.19 10.32
C VAL A 58 -8.41 -0.83 10.62
N GLY A 59 -8.10 0.21 9.84
CA GLY A 59 -8.71 1.55 9.99
C GLY A 59 -10.16 1.66 9.50
N THR A 60 -10.73 0.61 8.93
CA THR A 60 -12.12 0.64 8.41
C THR A 60 -13.15 0.74 9.53
N LYS A 61 -14.27 1.42 9.25
CA LYS A 61 -15.38 1.52 10.21
C LYS A 61 -15.99 0.16 10.55
N LYS A 62 -15.89 -0.81 9.64
CA LYS A 62 -16.32 -2.18 9.90
C LYS A 62 -15.45 -2.84 10.98
N ILE A 63 -14.11 -2.76 10.89
CA ILE A 63 -13.23 -3.28 11.93
C ILE A 63 -13.45 -2.54 13.26
N GLN A 64 -13.62 -1.22 13.24
CA GLN A 64 -13.97 -0.46 14.44
C GLN A 64 -15.26 -0.99 15.11
N GLN A 65 -16.31 -1.27 14.32
CA GLN A 65 -17.56 -1.82 14.85
C GLN A 65 -17.38 -3.24 15.40
N GLU A 66 -16.57 -4.07 14.75
CA GLU A 66 -16.26 -5.43 15.22
C GLU A 66 -15.48 -5.40 16.54
N LEU A 67 -14.51 -4.51 16.69
CA LEU A 67 -13.76 -4.31 17.94
C LEU A 67 -14.58 -3.73 19.09
N ALA A 68 -15.76 -3.15 18.79
CA ALA A 68 -16.69 -2.65 19.79
C ALA A 68 -17.69 -3.71 20.27
N LYS A 69 -17.62 -4.95 19.77
CA LYS A 69 -18.42 -6.06 20.30
C LYS A 69 -17.94 -6.41 21.72
N PRO A 70 -18.84 -6.81 22.63
CA PRO A 70 -18.48 -7.21 24.00
C PRO A 70 -17.49 -8.36 24.06
#